data_AF-A0A9N9DX58-F1
#
_entry.id   AF-A0A9N9DX58-F1
#
_cell.length_a   1.000
_cell.length_b   1.000
_cell.length_c   1.000
_cell.angle_alpha   90.00
_cell.angle_beta   90.00
_cell.angle_gamma   90.00
#
_symmetry.space_group_name_H-M   'P 1'
#
loop_
_entity.id
_entity.type
_entity.pdbx_description
1 polymer ?
#
loop_
_entity_poly.entity_id
_entity_poly.type
_entity_poly.pdbx_seq_one_letter_code
_entity_poly.pdbx_strand_id
1 'polypeptide(L)'
;LANMSELYAKIYNFIVTAEEENINASTVIYQALNEEPWISKEEVRGLVHRAISSALNLYAQGSTRQQKLSQIPLQFEVAYEGVYGLLNIGALKVSKEKPITLEQIDANLQKLMLKLMRDSSALAQELALGLRKVTASSLRWSDLLTNQIIDDSSDLVKGLSSPMKKKFLKPAWQMLERIEILKEVTKEILNTVKDIWNNPAFGPNFVDSLNEGTYVSNVVVPLIRATLKNLPFGKSSFISTYECQSIASKDRRGVGKTGRRPDIMFEVHREGKVYELLYGECSRIFCTPQKELDDKVKLWREVNDGLYWVRKGCKPEKEQFGIVGIQIAGRKLHLSVITRGVDEIHCRYNLHSAEIPVNPMGDYDLTNFIKTLLTLRNIIIINMSLLFHAPTSISHRQEDSSTVSSPLHDN
;
A
#
# COMPACT_ATOMS: atom_id res chain seq x y z
N LEU A 1 -2.93 -6.22 18.64
CA LEU A 1 -1.98 -6.70 19.66
C LEU A 1 -1.34 -7.95 19.09
N ALA A 2 -0.03 -7.95 18.85
CA ALA A 2 0.68 -9.13 18.39
C ALA A 2 0.47 -10.27 19.39
N ASN A 3 0.32 -11.49 18.89
CA ASN A 3 0.35 -12.66 19.73
C ASN A 3 1.78 -12.83 20.23
N MET A 4 2.07 -12.40 21.46
CA MET A 4 3.42 -12.49 22.06
C MET A 4 3.99 -13.91 22.05
N SER A 5 3.12 -14.93 21.98
CA SER A 5 3.49 -16.34 21.81
C SER A 5 4.08 -16.63 20.42
N GLU A 6 3.52 -16.03 19.37
CA GLU A 6 4.00 -16.20 17.99
C GLU A 6 5.35 -15.51 17.78
N LEU A 7 5.52 -14.31 18.35
CA LEU A 7 6.79 -13.59 18.31
C LEU A 7 7.89 -14.34 19.05
N TYR A 8 7.56 -14.89 20.23
CA TYR A 8 8.46 -15.77 20.96
C TYR A 8 8.85 -17.00 20.14
N ALA A 9 7.88 -17.70 19.55
CA ALA A 9 8.13 -18.90 18.75
C ALA A 9 9.04 -18.60 17.55
N LYS A 10 8.85 -17.46 16.89
CA LYS A 10 9.69 -17.02 15.77
C LYS A 10 11.14 -16.78 16.20
N ILE A 11 11.35 -16.04 17.29
CA ILE A 11 12.69 -15.76 17.83
C ILE A 11 13.37 -17.07 18.26
N TYR A 12 12.66 -17.92 18.99
CA TYR A 12 13.17 -19.21 19.44
C TYR A 12 13.53 -20.12 18.27
N ASN A 13 12.65 -20.27 17.29
CA ASN A 13 12.91 -21.09 16.10
C ASN A 13 14.12 -20.57 15.34
N PHE A 14 14.26 -19.25 15.15
CA PHE A 14 15.44 -18.66 14.51
C PHE A 14 16.73 -19.00 15.26
N ILE A 15 16.74 -18.85 16.59
CA ILE A 15 17.89 -19.20 17.43
C ILE A 15 18.29 -20.68 17.26
N VAL A 16 17.31 -21.57 17.15
CA VAL A 16 17.54 -23.02 17.08
C VAL A 16 17.96 -23.48 15.68
N THR A 17 17.39 -22.90 14.62
CA THR A 17 17.55 -23.40 13.24
C THR A 17 18.52 -22.61 12.37
N ALA A 18 18.80 -21.34 12.69
CA ALA A 18 19.71 -20.53 11.90
C ALA A 18 21.13 -21.09 11.94
N GLU A 19 21.91 -20.87 10.88
CA GLU A 19 23.33 -21.19 10.86
C GLU A 19 24.11 -20.35 11.89
N GLU A 20 25.18 -20.90 12.46
CA GLU A 20 25.87 -20.28 13.59
C GLU A 20 26.41 -18.89 13.28
N GLU A 21 26.88 -18.65 12.06
CA GLU A 21 27.37 -17.35 11.59
C GLU A 21 26.29 -16.25 11.63
N ASN A 22 25.03 -16.63 11.49
CA ASN A 22 23.90 -15.71 11.44
C ASN A 22 23.33 -15.37 12.83
N ILE A 23 23.81 -16.01 13.90
CA ILE A 23 23.31 -15.80 15.26
C ILE A 23 24.13 -14.71 15.96
N ASN A 24 23.51 -13.54 16.15
CA ASN A 24 24.03 -12.43 16.94
C ASN A 24 22.89 -11.57 17.49
N ALA A 25 23.21 -10.59 18.32
CA ALA A 25 22.19 -9.75 18.96
C ALA A 25 21.35 -8.97 17.94
N SER A 26 21.97 -8.45 16.87
CA SER A 26 21.28 -7.68 15.84
C SER A 26 20.28 -8.54 15.07
N THR A 27 20.66 -9.76 14.64
CA THR A 27 19.76 -10.64 13.89
C THR A 27 18.60 -11.15 14.73
N VAL A 28 18.83 -11.45 16.01
CA VAL A 28 17.78 -11.85 16.96
C VAL A 28 16.80 -10.71 17.25
N ILE A 29 17.30 -9.50 17.48
CA ILE A 29 16.44 -8.32 17.67
C ILE A 29 15.69 -7.98 16.39
N TYR A 30 16.32 -8.13 15.22
CA TYR A 30 15.66 -7.96 13.92
C TYR A 30 14.48 -8.91 13.74
N GLN A 31 14.54 -10.16 14.20
CA GLN A 31 13.37 -11.06 14.14
C GLN A 31 12.17 -10.50 14.90
N ALA A 32 12.41 -9.87 16.05
CA ALA A 32 11.36 -9.22 16.83
C ALA A 32 10.81 -7.98 16.11
N LEU A 33 11.70 -7.03 15.78
CA LEU A 33 11.32 -5.73 15.23
C LEU A 33 10.84 -5.77 13.77
N ASN A 34 11.25 -6.77 12.98
CA ASN A 34 10.72 -6.95 11.63
C ASN A 34 9.24 -7.39 11.67
N GLU A 35 8.85 -8.17 12.69
CA GLU A 35 7.50 -8.71 12.84
C GLU A 35 6.58 -7.76 13.61
N GLU A 36 7.08 -7.13 14.66
CA GLU A 36 6.37 -6.11 15.44
C GLU A 36 7.32 -4.94 15.69
N PRO A 37 7.39 -3.95 14.78
CA PRO A 37 8.33 -2.83 14.90
C PRO A 37 8.06 -1.91 16.10
N TRP A 38 6.87 -1.99 16.69
CA TRP A 38 6.37 -1.06 17.71
C TRP A 38 6.36 -1.64 19.13
N ILE A 39 6.84 -2.87 19.29
CA ILE A 39 7.06 -3.48 20.59
C ILE A 39 8.05 -2.65 21.42
N SER A 40 7.81 -2.53 22.73
CA SER A 40 8.72 -1.78 23.59
C SER A 40 10.08 -2.47 23.69
N LYS A 41 11.14 -1.69 23.92
CA LYS A 41 12.50 -2.19 24.08
C LYS A 41 12.58 -3.25 25.19
N GLU A 42 11.86 -3.01 26.29
CA GLU A 42 11.79 -3.88 27.46
C GLU A 42 11.07 -5.20 27.14
N GLU A 43 9.99 -5.16 26.35
CA GLU A 43 9.31 -6.38 25.91
C GLU A 43 10.17 -7.21 24.97
N VAL A 44 10.90 -6.58 24.04
CA VAL A 44 11.89 -7.27 23.19
C VAL A 44 12.96 -7.90 24.06
N ARG A 45 13.51 -7.15 25.03
CA ARG A 45 14.53 -7.65 25.96
C ARG A 45 14.01 -8.89 26.69
N GLY A 46 12.79 -8.82 27.22
CA GLY A 46 12.14 -9.94 27.90
C GLY A 46 11.93 -11.16 27.00
N LEU A 47 11.45 -10.97 25.77
CA LEU A 47 11.25 -12.05 24.79
C LEU A 47 12.56 -12.73 24.40
N VAL A 48 13.56 -11.92 24.04
CA VAL A 48 14.90 -12.39 23.65
C VAL A 48 15.54 -13.16 24.81
N HIS A 49 15.48 -12.62 26.03
CA HIS A 49 16.01 -13.30 27.20
C HIS A 49 15.33 -14.64 27.45
N ARG A 50 13.99 -14.71 27.40
CA ARG A 50 13.26 -15.97 27.55
C ARG A 50 13.65 -16.99 26.47
N ALA A 51 13.68 -16.57 25.20
CA ALA A 51 14.00 -17.47 24.09
C ALA A 51 15.42 -18.03 24.19
N ILE A 52 16.40 -17.20 24.58
CA ILE A 52 17.78 -17.62 24.81
C ILE A 52 17.86 -18.60 25.98
N SER A 53 17.25 -18.27 27.12
CA SER A 53 17.27 -19.14 28.31
C SER A 53 16.66 -20.52 28.01
N SER A 54 15.61 -20.58 27.20
CA SER A 54 15.05 -21.86 26.74
C SER A 54 15.99 -22.60 25.78
N ALA A 55 16.62 -21.90 24.83
CA ALA A 55 17.49 -22.51 23.83
C ALA A 55 18.84 -22.98 24.40
N LEU A 56 19.38 -22.33 25.43
CA LEU A 56 20.66 -22.69 26.06
C LEU A 56 20.68 -24.14 26.57
N ASN A 57 19.53 -24.67 27.00
CA ASN A 57 19.40 -26.04 27.48
C ASN A 57 19.62 -27.11 26.39
N LEU A 58 19.60 -26.71 25.11
CA LEU A 58 19.78 -27.63 23.98
C LEU A 58 21.24 -27.86 23.60
N TYR A 59 22.16 -27.03 24.08
CA TYR A 59 23.53 -27.00 23.59
C TYR A 59 24.54 -27.33 24.70
N ALA A 60 25.55 -28.13 24.35
CA ALA A 60 26.63 -28.46 25.27
C ALA A 60 27.36 -27.18 25.72
N GLN A 61 27.76 -27.16 27.00
CA GLN A 61 28.54 -26.05 27.56
C GLN A 61 29.83 -25.86 26.76
N GLY A 62 30.12 -24.60 26.40
CA GLY A 62 31.33 -24.25 25.64
C GLY A 62 31.23 -24.47 24.13
N SER A 63 30.09 -24.98 23.61
CA SER A 63 29.86 -24.99 22.16
C SER A 63 29.79 -23.57 21.61
N THR A 64 30.22 -23.38 20.35
CA THR A 64 30.22 -22.08 19.67
C THR A 64 28.86 -21.39 19.75
N ARG A 65 27.79 -22.14 19.45
CA ARG A 65 26.42 -21.63 19.54
C ARG A 65 26.03 -21.24 20.96
N GLN A 66 26.34 -22.05 21.97
CA GLN A 66 26.05 -21.72 23.37
C GLN A 66 26.74 -20.41 23.79
N GLN A 67 28.03 -20.24 23.42
CA GLN A 67 28.78 -19.02 23.71
C GLN A 67 28.16 -17.79 23.03
N LYS A 68 27.79 -17.91 21.75
CA LYS A 68 27.10 -16.84 21.02
C LYS A 68 25.78 -16.44 21.70
N LEU A 69 24.96 -17.41 22.07
CA LEU A 69 23.69 -17.16 22.76
C LEU A 69 23.90 -16.45 24.10
N SER A 70 24.92 -16.83 24.87
CA SER A 70 25.26 -16.15 26.13
C SER A 70 25.75 -14.72 25.95
N GLN A 71 26.31 -14.35 24.79
CA GLN A 71 26.76 -12.98 24.51
C GLN A 71 25.64 -12.03 24.08
N ILE A 72 24.54 -12.54 23.51
CA ILE A 72 23.46 -11.71 22.97
C ILE A 72 22.87 -10.73 24.01
N PRO A 73 22.56 -11.14 25.26
CA PRO A 73 22.05 -10.21 26.26
C PRO A 73 23.03 -9.08 26.60
N LEU A 74 24.34 -9.34 26.54
CA LEU A 74 25.38 -8.35 26.82
C LEU A 74 25.48 -7.27 25.74
N GLN A 75 25.12 -7.62 24.49
CA GLN A 75 25.16 -6.73 23.33
C GLN A 75 23.79 -6.09 23.03
N PHE A 76 22.79 -6.33 23.86
CA PHE A 76 21.40 -5.98 23.57
C PHE A 76 21.20 -4.49 23.28
N GLU A 77 21.78 -3.61 24.11
CA GLU A 77 21.59 -2.16 23.98
C GLU A 77 22.06 -1.63 22.63
N VAL A 78 23.33 -1.88 22.30
CA VAL A 78 23.97 -1.42 21.06
C VAL A 78 23.29 -2.06 19.84
N ALA A 79 22.96 -3.34 19.91
CA ALA A 79 22.29 -4.03 18.81
C ALA A 79 20.86 -3.52 18.60
N TYR A 80 20.12 -3.23 19.68
CA TYR A 80 18.78 -2.66 19.59
C TYR A 80 18.80 -1.29 18.95
N GLU A 81 19.69 -0.39 19.42
CA GLU A 81 19.84 0.95 18.85
C GLU A 81 20.23 0.89 17.36
N GLY A 82 21.14 0.00 16.99
CA GLY A 82 21.53 -0.20 15.59
C GLY A 82 20.37 -0.67 14.71
N VAL A 83 19.67 -1.74 15.11
CA VAL A 83 18.54 -2.28 14.33
C VAL A 83 17.38 -1.29 14.29
N TYR A 84 17.03 -0.68 15.43
CA TYR A 84 15.98 0.33 15.51
C TYR A 84 16.31 1.56 14.67
N GLY A 85 17.56 2.03 14.70
CA GLY A 85 18.04 3.12 13.87
C GLY A 85 17.88 2.82 12.37
N LEU A 86 18.28 1.62 11.93
CA LEU A 86 18.12 1.17 10.54
C LEU A 86 16.65 1.08 10.10
N LEU A 87 15.75 0.64 10.99
CA LEU A 87 14.31 0.64 10.74
C LEU A 87 13.76 2.07 10.65
N ASN A 88 14.20 2.93 11.57
CA ASN A 88 13.72 4.31 11.69
C ASN A 88 14.11 5.18 10.49
N ILE A 89 15.28 4.93 9.88
CA ILE A 89 15.67 5.58 8.61
C ILE A 89 15.10 4.84 7.39
N GLY A 90 14.46 3.69 7.58
CA GLY A 90 13.87 2.83 6.54
C GLY A 90 14.88 2.15 5.62
N ALA A 91 16.09 1.90 6.13
CA ALA A 91 17.06 1.03 5.49
C ALA A 91 16.59 -0.44 5.54
N LEU A 92 15.93 -0.83 6.62
CA LEU A 92 15.27 -2.14 6.76
C LEU A 92 13.79 -2.04 6.42
N LYS A 93 13.28 -3.03 5.66
CA LYS A 93 11.85 -3.17 5.38
C LYS A 93 11.16 -3.75 6.62
N VAL A 94 10.02 -3.18 7.00
CA VAL A 94 9.11 -3.75 8.00
C VAL A 94 7.95 -4.43 7.30
N SER A 95 7.50 -5.57 7.82
CA SER A 95 6.35 -6.27 7.25
C SER A 95 5.04 -5.51 7.48
N LYS A 96 4.95 -4.77 8.59
CA LYS A 96 3.74 -4.10 9.09
C LYS A 96 3.80 -2.58 9.09
N GLU A 97 2.61 -2.02 9.00
CA GLU A 97 2.33 -0.60 9.06
C GLU A 97 2.18 -0.11 10.51
N LYS A 98 2.59 1.13 10.80
CA LYS A 98 2.34 1.73 12.13
C LYS A 98 0.83 1.80 12.37
N PRO A 99 0.32 1.18 13.45
CA PRO A 99 -1.03 1.43 13.92
C PRO A 99 -1.17 2.87 14.39
N ILE A 100 -2.32 3.47 14.15
CA ILE A 100 -2.66 4.78 14.71
C ILE A 100 -3.37 4.56 16.05
N THR A 101 -3.16 5.49 16.98
CA THR A 101 -3.73 5.38 18.34
C THR A 101 -5.23 5.63 18.30
N LEU A 102 -5.94 5.16 19.34
CA LEU A 102 -7.37 5.39 19.47
C LEU A 102 -7.71 6.90 19.50
N GLU A 103 -6.86 7.70 20.15
CA GLU A 103 -6.96 9.16 20.20
C GLU A 103 -6.81 9.78 18.80
N GLN A 104 -5.87 9.29 17.99
CA GLN A 104 -5.70 9.74 16.60
C GLN A 104 -6.89 9.35 15.74
N ILE A 105 -7.45 8.15 15.94
CA ILE A 105 -8.69 7.73 15.26
C ILE A 105 -9.82 8.70 15.62
N ASP A 106 -10.01 9.01 16.90
CA ASP A 106 -11.08 9.89 17.35
C ASP A 106 -10.92 11.31 16.78
N ALA A 107 -9.71 11.87 16.84
CA ALA A 107 -9.39 13.18 16.26
C ALA A 107 -9.66 13.20 14.74
N ASN A 108 -9.33 12.12 14.02
CA ASN A 108 -9.61 11.99 12.60
C ASN A 108 -11.12 11.92 12.30
N LEU A 109 -11.89 11.16 13.10
CA LEU A 109 -13.35 11.10 12.97
C LEU A 109 -14.00 12.46 13.23
N GLN A 110 -13.56 13.19 14.26
CA GLN A 110 -14.04 14.54 14.56
C GLN A 110 -13.72 15.51 13.41
N LYS A 111 -12.50 15.44 12.85
CA LYS A 111 -12.11 16.27 11.70
C LYS A 111 -12.96 15.97 10.46
N LEU A 112 -13.26 14.69 10.20
CA LEU A 112 -14.16 14.28 9.12
C LEU A 112 -15.59 14.78 9.36
N MET A 113 -16.10 14.65 10.58
CA MET A 113 -17.42 15.17 10.96
C MET A 113 -17.52 16.68 10.71
N LEU A 114 -16.51 17.45 11.10
CA LEU A 114 -16.47 18.89 10.86
C LEU A 114 -16.46 19.24 9.37
N LYS A 115 -15.79 18.46 8.53
CA LYS A 115 -15.83 18.65 7.06
C LYS A 115 -17.24 18.39 6.53
N LEU A 116 -17.88 17.28 6.92
CA LEU A 116 -19.23 16.94 6.49
C LEU A 116 -20.26 17.97 6.95
N MET A 117 -20.13 18.50 8.17
CA MET A 117 -21.06 19.51 8.70
C MET A 117 -20.92 20.89 8.03
N ARG A 118 -19.82 21.15 7.31
CA ARG A 118 -19.64 22.39 6.55
C ARG A 118 -20.35 22.35 5.20
N ASP A 119 -20.58 21.16 4.64
CA ASP A 119 -21.34 21.00 3.42
C ASP A 119 -22.84 20.82 3.76
N SER A 120 -23.66 21.71 3.20
CA SER A 120 -25.11 21.66 3.35
C SER A 120 -25.78 20.65 2.41
N SER A 121 -25.03 19.92 1.58
CA SER A 121 -25.62 18.96 0.65
C SER A 121 -26.27 17.77 1.37
N ALA A 122 -27.34 17.22 0.76
CA ALA A 122 -28.03 16.06 1.30
C ALA A 122 -27.10 14.84 1.48
N LEU A 123 -26.09 14.70 0.62
CA LEU A 123 -25.10 13.63 0.72
C LEU A 123 -24.25 13.79 1.98
N ALA A 124 -23.72 14.99 2.22
CA ALA A 124 -22.92 15.26 3.41
C ALA A 124 -23.73 15.11 4.70
N GLN A 125 -25.01 15.51 4.70
CA GLN A 125 -25.91 15.33 5.84
C GLN A 125 -26.16 13.84 6.16
N GLU A 126 -26.45 13.01 5.15
CA GLU A 126 -26.64 11.57 5.36
C GLU A 126 -25.35 10.88 5.83
N LEU A 127 -24.20 11.25 5.24
CA LEU A 127 -22.89 10.77 5.69
C LEU A 127 -22.59 11.19 7.13
N ALA A 128 -22.90 12.43 7.52
CA ALA A 128 -22.72 12.90 8.90
C ALA A 128 -23.61 12.13 9.89
N LEU A 129 -24.86 11.85 9.52
CA LEU A 129 -25.78 11.04 10.34
C LEU A 129 -25.28 9.61 10.53
N GLY A 130 -24.75 9.00 9.47
CA GLY A 130 -24.12 7.68 9.56
C GLY A 130 -22.85 7.70 10.42
N LEU A 131 -22.00 8.71 10.25
CA LEU A 131 -20.74 8.85 10.98
C LEU A 131 -20.95 9.04 12.49
N ARG A 132 -22.04 9.69 12.92
CA ARG A 132 -22.40 9.82 14.36
C ARG A 132 -22.62 8.49 15.07
N LYS A 133 -22.89 7.41 14.32
CA LYS A 133 -23.08 6.05 14.87
C LYS A 133 -21.77 5.29 14.99
N VAL A 134 -20.68 5.81 14.44
CA VAL A 134 -19.36 5.18 14.45
C VAL A 134 -18.61 5.63 15.70
N THR A 135 -18.06 4.68 16.45
CA THR A 135 -17.19 4.95 17.60
C THR A 135 -15.75 4.57 17.25
N ALA A 136 -14.77 5.34 17.73
CA ALA A 136 -13.36 5.05 17.45
C ALA A 136 -12.96 3.62 17.87
N SER A 137 -13.54 3.10 18.96
CA SER A 137 -13.26 1.77 19.49
C SER A 137 -13.79 0.62 18.63
N SER A 138 -14.73 0.88 17.71
CA SER A 138 -15.23 -0.14 16.78
C SER A 138 -14.41 -0.25 15.51
N LEU A 139 -13.46 0.67 15.27
CA LEU A 139 -12.61 0.70 14.10
C LEU A 139 -11.26 0.05 14.37
N ARG A 140 -10.71 -0.60 13.35
CA ARG A 140 -9.31 -1.02 13.32
C ARG A 140 -8.47 0.09 12.70
N TRP A 141 -7.23 0.22 13.15
CA TRP A 141 -6.26 1.18 12.59
C TRP A 141 -6.04 1.04 11.07
N SER A 142 -6.36 -0.14 10.51
CA SER A 142 -6.27 -0.47 9.09
C SER A 142 -7.47 -0.02 8.25
N ASP A 143 -8.57 0.39 8.89
CA ASP A 143 -9.79 0.79 8.19
C ASP A 143 -9.64 2.22 7.62
N LEU A 144 -10.08 2.43 6.37
CA LEU A 144 -9.91 3.69 5.64
C LEU A 144 -10.49 4.92 6.38
N LEU A 145 -11.62 4.72 7.06
CA LEU A 145 -12.33 5.78 7.78
C LEU A 145 -11.46 6.42 8.87
N THR A 146 -10.57 5.62 9.46
CA THR A 146 -9.64 6.10 10.49
C THR A 146 -8.62 7.13 9.98
N ASN A 147 -8.47 7.26 8.65
CA ASN A 147 -7.60 8.23 7.97
C ASN A 147 -8.43 9.25 7.15
N GLN A 148 -9.70 9.44 7.53
CA GLN A 148 -10.65 10.37 6.88
C GLN A 148 -11.00 10.02 5.44
N ILE A 149 -10.87 8.74 5.06
CA ILE A 149 -11.20 8.24 3.71
C ILE A 149 -12.51 7.45 3.77
N ILE A 150 -13.49 7.84 2.98
CA ILE A 150 -14.78 7.13 2.86
C ILE A 150 -14.67 6.11 1.73
N ASP A 151 -14.86 4.84 2.03
CA ASP A 151 -14.84 3.76 1.04
C ASP A 151 -16.25 3.43 0.53
N ASP A 152 -16.40 3.21 -0.76
CA ASP A 152 -17.69 2.89 -1.40
C ASP A 152 -18.35 1.60 -0.90
N SER A 153 -17.57 0.66 -0.36
CA SER A 153 -18.04 -0.59 0.22
C SER A 153 -18.31 -0.50 1.72
N SER A 154 -18.03 0.66 2.34
CA SER A 154 -18.26 0.88 3.78
C SER A 154 -19.74 0.88 4.15
N ASP A 155 -20.03 0.50 5.40
CA ASP A 155 -21.41 0.53 5.91
C ASP A 155 -21.98 1.95 5.96
N LEU A 156 -21.11 2.96 6.02
CA LEU A 156 -21.49 4.36 5.90
C LEU A 156 -22.15 4.66 4.55
N VAL A 157 -21.56 4.19 3.44
CA VAL A 157 -22.09 4.38 2.08
C VAL A 157 -23.28 3.45 1.80
N LYS A 158 -23.28 2.23 2.37
CA LYS A 158 -24.44 1.32 2.26
C LYS A 158 -25.68 1.86 2.96
N GLY A 159 -25.51 2.63 4.03
CA GLY A 159 -26.59 3.28 4.77
C GLY A 159 -27.21 4.49 4.10
N LEU A 160 -26.65 4.97 2.98
CA LEU A 160 -27.19 6.10 2.21
C LEU A 160 -28.50 5.72 1.51
N SER A 161 -29.37 6.71 1.34
CA SER A 161 -30.52 6.61 0.46
C SER A 161 -30.09 6.32 -0.98
N SER A 162 -30.93 5.61 -1.75
CA SER A 162 -30.60 5.26 -3.14
C SER A 162 -30.15 6.46 -4.00
N PRO A 163 -30.79 7.65 -3.94
CA PRO A 163 -30.32 8.82 -4.67
C PRO A 163 -28.94 9.29 -4.20
N MET A 164 -28.67 9.32 -2.90
CA MET A 164 -27.38 9.76 -2.36
C MET A 164 -26.27 8.77 -2.64
N LYS A 165 -26.56 7.47 -2.62
CA LYS A 165 -25.62 6.43 -3.06
C LYS A 165 -25.24 6.60 -4.54
N LYS A 166 -26.22 6.87 -5.41
CA LYS A 166 -25.94 7.19 -6.83
C LYS A 166 -25.07 8.44 -6.97
N LYS A 167 -25.34 9.49 -6.17
CA LYS A 167 -24.53 10.71 -6.16
C LYS A 167 -23.10 10.43 -5.71
N PHE A 168 -22.91 9.63 -4.65
CA PHE A 168 -21.60 9.24 -4.14
C PHE A 168 -20.78 8.45 -5.16
N LEU A 169 -21.41 7.54 -5.91
CA LEU A 169 -20.75 6.67 -6.91
C LEU A 169 -20.55 7.33 -8.28
N LYS A 170 -21.17 8.49 -8.52
CA LYS A 170 -21.08 9.21 -9.79
C LYS A 170 -19.63 9.45 -10.26
N PRO A 171 -18.68 9.89 -9.42
CA PRO A 171 -17.28 10.05 -9.82
C PRO A 171 -16.68 8.77 -10.40
N ALA A 172 -16.91 7.63 -9.74
CA ALA A 172 -16.43 6.34 -10.21
C ALA A 172 -17.02 5.99 -11.58
N TRP A 173 -18.33 6.13 -11.78
CA TRP A 173 -18.96 5.83 -13.07
C TRP A 173 -18.44 6.70 -14.21
N GLN A 174 -18.19 7.98 -13.95
CA GLN A 174 -17.64 8.90 -14.95
C GLN A 174 -16.21 8.53 -15.38
N MET A 175 -15.47 7.80 -14.54
CA MET A 175 -14.12 7.29 -14.85
C MET A 175 -14.15 6.00 -15.68
N LEU A 176 -15.28 5.28 -15.71
CA LEU A 176 -15.43 3.98 -16.38
C LEU A 176 -15.79 4.09 -17.89
N GLU A 177 -16.11 5.28 -18.42
CA GLU A 177 -16.68 5.44 -19.77
C GLU A 177 -15.77 6.09 -20.82
N ARG A 178 -16.03 5.68 -22.09
CA ARG A 178 -15.46 6.03 -23.41
C ARG A 178 -14.27 5.19 -23.88
N ILE A 179 -14.55 3.95 -24.31
CA ILE A 179 -13.64 3.19 -25.19
C ILE A 179 -13.92 3.62 -26.63
N GLU A 180 -13.28 4.68 -27.07
CA GLU A 180 -13.08 4.92 -28.51
C GLU A 180 -11.58 4.87 -28.81
N ILE A 181 -11.24 3.96 -29.73
CA ILE A 181 -9.91 3.63 -30.25
C ILE A 181 -8.94 2.98 -29.24
N LEU A 182 -9.14 1.68 -28.93
CA LEU A 182 -8.10 0.87 -28.26
C LEU A 182 -7.84 -0.49 -28.95
N LYS A 183 -8.21 -0.66 -30.23
CA LYS A 183 -7.92 -1.91 -30.96
C LYS A 183 -6.43 -2.28 -30.92
N GLU A 184 -5.55 -1.29 -31.03
CA GLU A 184 -4.11 -1.48 -30.98
C GLU A 184 -3.63 -1.87 -29.59
N VAL A 185 -4.04 -1.14 -28.55
CA VAL A 185 -3.65 -1.44 -27.16
C VAL A 185 -4.19 -2.80 -26.72
N THR A 186 -5.42 -3.15 -27.09
CA THR A 186 -5.98 -4.48 -26.84
C THR A 186 -5.17 -5.58 -27.51
N LYS A 187 -4.72 -5.37 -28.76
CA LYS A 187 -3.82 -6.32 -29.43
C LYS A 187 -2.50 -6.48 -28.68
N GLU A 188 -1.91 -5.39 -28.21
CA GLU A 188 -0.66 -5.42 -27.42
C GLU A 188 -0.82 -6.17 -26.10
N ILE A 189 -1.93 -5.94 -25.39
CA ILE A 189 -2.27 -6.68 -24.17
C ILE A 189 -2.42 -8.17 -24.49
N LEU A 190 -3.18 -8.52 -25.54
CA LEU A 190 -3.38 -9.92 -25.95
C LEU A 190 -2.08 -10.61 -26.36
N ASN A 191 -1.20 -9.92 -27.08
CA ASN A 191 0.13 -10.44 -27.42
C ASN A 191 0.95 -10.69 -26.14
N THR A 192 0.90 -9.78 -25.18
CA THR A 192 1.58 -9.95 -23.88
C THR A 192 1.03 -11.15 -23.12
N VAL A 193 -0.30 -11.34 -23.11
CA VAL A 193 -0.95 -12.53 -22.52
C VAL A 193 -0.49 -13.80 -23.20
N LYS A 194 -0.41 -13.81 -24.53
CA LYS A 194 0.12 -14.94 -25.30
C LYS A 194 1.56 -15.27 -24.92
N ASP A 195 2.41 -14.26 -24.74
CA ASP A 195 3.81 -14.44 -24.33
C ASP A 195 3.90 -15.03 -22.91
N ILE A 196 3.02 -14.58 -22.00
CA ILE A 196 2.91 -15.14 -20.63
C ILE A 196 2.53 -16.63 -20.68
N TRP A 197 1.54 -17.01 -21.50
CA TRP A 197 1.12 -18.42 -21.63
C TRP A 197 2.21 -19.32 -22.21
N ASN A 198 3.10 -18.77 -23.04
CA ASN A 198 4.22 -19.51 -23.61
C ASN A 198 5.45 -19.55 -22.70
N ASN A 199 5.42 -18.86 -21.55
CA ASN A 199 6.54 -18.82 -20.62
C ASN A 199 6.55 -20.07 -19.73
N PRO A 200 7.55 -20.97 -19.86
CA PRO A 200 7.59 -22.23 -19.12
C PRO A 200 7.70 -22.05 -17.60
N ALA A 201 8.17 -20.88 -17.12
CA ALA A 201 8.26 -20.59 -15.69
C ALA A 201 6.88 -20.62 -15.00
N PHE A 202 5.81 -20.33 -15.74
CA PHE A 202 4.43 -20.36 -15.23
C PHE A 202 3.71 -21.69 -15.51
N GLY A 203 4.43 -22.67 -16.06
CA GLY A 203 3.95 -24.03 -16.19
C GLY A 203 3.79 -24.73 -14.83
N PRO A 204 3.07 -25.87 -14.79
CA PRO A 204 2.74 -26.58 -13.55
C PRO A 204 3.96 -27.03 -12.75
N ASN A 205 5.11 -27.22 -13.39
CA ASN A 205 6.32 -27.72 -12.74
C ASN A 205 7.05 -26.65 -11.90
N PHE A 206 6.84 -25.36 -12.16
CA PHE A 206 7.65 -24.28 -11.58
C PHE A 206 6.83 -23.23 -10.82
N VAL A 207 5.53 -23.10 -11.10
CA VAL A 207 4.68 -22.02 -10.58
C VAL A 207 4.70 -21.90 -9.05
N ASP A 208 4.76 -23.03 -8.33
CA ASP A 208 4.78 -23.07 -6.86
C ASP A 208 6.09 -22.57 -6.26
N SER A 209 7.18 -22.60 -7.04
CA SER A 209 8.52 -22.17 -6.62
C SER A 209 8.82 -20.70 -6.92
N LEU A 210 7.93 -20.02 -7.66
CA LEU A 210 8.18 -18.64 -8.10
C LEU A 210 8.11 -17.65 -6.94
N ASN A 211 9.12 -16.79 -6.87
CA ASN A 211 9.09 -15.64 -5.98
C ASN A 211 8.24 -14.50 -6.56
N GLU A 212 7.96 -13.51 -5.70
CA GLU A 212 7.14 -12.33 -6.02
C GLU A 212 7.74 -11.53 -7.17
N GLY A 213 9.06 -11.30 -7.14
CA GLY A 213 9.78 -10.56 -8.17
C GLY A 213 9.66 -11.21 -9.55
N THR A 214 9.73 -12.54 -9.66
CA THR A 214 9.56 -13.23 -10.93
C THR A 214 8.15 -13.02 -11.49
N TYR A 215 7.12 -13.17 -10.65
CA TYR A 215 5.74 -12.96 -11.07
C TYR A 215 5.49 -11.53 -11.53
N VAL A 216 5.92 -10.54 -10.74
CA VAL A 216 5.71 -9.12 -11.05
C VAL A 216 6.46 -8.72 -12.32
N SER A 217 7.70 -9.17 -12.51
CA SER A 217 8.56 -8.75 -13.64
C SER A 217 8.16 -9.40 -14.96
N ASN A 218 7.67 -10.63 -14.93
CA ASN A 218 7.37 -11.40 -16.15
C ASN A 218 5.88 -11.36 -16.53
N VAL A 219 4.99 -10.98 -15.61
CA VAL A 219 3.54 -10.94 -15.86
C VAL A 219 2.98 -9.54 -15.65
N VAL A 220 3.07 -9.01 -14.42
CA VAL A 220 2.36 -7.78 -14.05
C VAL A 220 2.91 -6.57 -14.80
N VAL A 221 4.23 -6.34 -14.71
CA VAL A 221 4.87 -5.17 -15.32
C VAL A 221 4.71 -5.15 -16.85
N PRO A 222 4.91 -6.27 -17.58
CA PRO A 222 4.61 -6.33 -19.01
C PRO A 222 3.15 -5.96 -19.34
N LEU A 223 2.18 -6.46 -18.58
CA LEU A 223 0.76 -6.14 -18.81
C LEU A 223 0.46 -4.67 -18.57
N ILE A 224 1.00 -4.07 -17.51
CA ILE A 224 0.83 -2.62 -17.25
C ILE A 224 1.55 -1.80 -18.34
N ARG A 225 2.75 -2.20 -18.78
CA ARG A 225 3.47 -1.54 -19.88
C ARG A 225 2.69 -1.58 -21.19
N ALA A 226 2.13 -2.73 -21.56
CA ALA A 226 1.26 -2.86 -22.73
C ALA A 226 0.03 -1.96 -22.61
N THR A 227 -0.58 -1.94 -21.42
CA THR A 227 -1.75 -1.11 -21.11
C THR A 227 -1.48 0.38 -21.22
N LEU A 228 -0.30 0.84 -20.80
CA LEU A 228 0.11 2.24 -20.76
C LEU A 228 1.03 2.64 -21.93
N LYS A 229 1.07 1.84 -23.00
CA LYS A 229 1.84 2.13 -24.22
C LYS A 229 1.25 3.33 -24.97
N ASN A 230 2.08 4.21 -25.55
CA ASN A 230 1.61 5.35 -26.36
C ASN A 230 0.59 6.24 -25.64
N LEU A 231 0.83 6.57 -24.37
CA LEU A 231 0.01 7.56 -23.65
C LEU A 231 0.21 8.97 -24.22
N PRO A 232 -0.79 9.87 -24.07
CA PRO A 232 -0.61 11.28 -24.40
C PRO A 232 0.52 11.89 -23.57
N PHE A 233 1.07 13.02 -24.04
CA PHE A 233 2.20 13.73 -23.42
C PHE A 233 3.58 13.06 -23.54
N GLY A 234 3.68 11.97 -24.31
CA GLY A 234 4.95 11.48 -24.86
C GLY A 234 5.94 10.99 -23.80
N LYS A 235 7.16 11.54 -23.78
CA LYS A 235 8.25 11.13 -22.88
C LYS A 235 8.14 11.70 -21.45
N SER A 236 7.01 12.34 -21.11
CA SER A 236 6.79 12.94 -19.81
C SER A 236 6.38 11.93 -18.74
N SER A 237 6.31 10.63 -19.03
CA SER A 237 5.89 9.63 -18.06
C SER A 237 6.61 8.30 -18.25
N PHE A 238 6.72 7.54 -17.17
CA PHE A 238 7.27 6.18 -17.19
C PHE A 238 6.75 5.34 -16.02
N ILE A 239 6.94 4.03 -16.14
CA ILE A 239 6.67 3.06 -15.08
C ILE A 239 7.98 2.77 -14.37
N SER A 240 8.01 2.96 -13.05
CA SER A 240 9.11 2.52 -12.19
C SER A 240 8.70 1.29 -11.38
N THR A 241 9.69 0.50 -10.97
CA THR A 241 9.49 -0.81 -10.32
C THR A 241 10.52 -1.06 -9.23
N TYR A 242 10.18 -1.90 -8.23
CA TYR A 242 11.03 -2.56 -7.21
C TYR A 242 11.88 -1.70 -6.27
N GLU A 243 12.54 -0.66 -6.77
CA GLU A 243 13.57 0.09 -6.03
C GLU A 243 13.32 1.59 -6.00
N CYS A 244 12.41 2.07 -6.85
CA CYS A 244 12.09 3.49 -6.90
C CYS A 244 11.36 3.91 -5.62
N GLN A 245 11.88 4.95 -4.98
CA GLN A 245 11.32 5.50 -3.76
C GLN A 245 10.24 6.52 -4.09
N SER A 246 9.05 6.35 -3.52
CA SER A 246 7.98 7.35 -3.60
C SER A 246 8.42 8.65 -2.94
N ILE A 247 8.38 9.72 -3.73
CA ILE A 247 8.56 11.11 -3.33
C ILE A 247 7.39 11.56 -2.46
N ALA A 248 6.16 11.16 -2.80
CA ALA A 248 4.98 11.49 -2.00
C ALA A 248 5.06 10.92 -0.57
N SER A 249 5.42 9.64 -0.47
CA SER A 249 5.63 8.94 0.80
C SER A 249 6.81 9.53 1.58
N LYS A 250 7.89 9.92 0.89
CA LYS A 250 9.05 10.60 1.49
C LYS A 250 8.68 11.97 2.06
N ASP A 251 7.92 12.78 1.30
CA ASP A 251 7.46 14.10 1.72
C ASP A 251 6.63 13.99 3.01
N ARG A 252 5.68 13.04 3.08
CA ARG A 252 4.90 12.79 4.30
C ARG A 252 5.78 12.34 5.46
N ARG A 253 6.72 11.42 5.24
CA ARG A 253 7.56 10.86 6.31
C ARG A 253 8.53 11.87 6.90
N GLY A 254 8.87 12.92 6.15
CA GLY A 254 9.68 14.03 6.62
C GLY A 254 11.19 13.84 6.38
N VAL A 255 11.95 14.86 6.79
CA VAL A 255 13.38 14.97 6.53
C VAL A 255 14.15 13.83 7.22
N GLY A 256 15.16 13.29 6.53
CA GLY A 256 15.99 12.19 7.04
C GLY A 256 15.32 10.81 6.99
N LYS A 257 14.07 10.72 6.49
CA LYS A 257 13.37 9.45 6.28
C LYS A 257 13.41 9.03 4.81
N THR A 258 13.40 7.72 4.61
CA THR A 258 13.17 7.13 3.29
C THR A 258 11.67 7.01 3.03
N GLY A 259 11.23 7.45 1.85
CA GLY A 259 9.91 7.11 1.31
C GLY A 259 9.78 5.61 1.07
N ARG A 260 8.55 5.13 1.00
CA ARG A 260 8.27 3.73 0.66
C ARG A 260 8.66 3.42 -0.78
N ARG A 261 8.73 2.12 -1.08
CA ARG A 261 9.06 1.57 -2.39
C ARG A 261 7.93 0.63 -2.83
N PRO A 262 6.85 1.17 -3.42
CA PRO A 262 5.80 0.37 -4.04
C PRO A 262 6.42 -0.54 -5.12
N ASP A 263 5.81 -1.69 -5.38
CA ASP A 263 6.33 -2.63 -6.39
C ASP A 263 6.28 -2.02 -7.79
N ILE A 264 5.28 -1.17 -8.04
CA ILE A 264 5.06 -0.48 -9.31
C ILE A 264 4.60 0.95 -9.02
N MET A 265 5.16 1.92 -9.74
CA MET A 265 4.61 3.27 -9.79
C MET A 265 4.51 3.77 -11.23
N PHE A 266 3.54 4.64 -11.49
CA PHE A 266 3.48 5.42 -12.74
C PHE A 266 3.76 6.89 -12.42
N GLU A 267 4.86 7.40 -12.96
CA GLU A 267 5.37 8.73 -12.69
C GLU A 267 5.16 9.64 -13.90
N VAL A 268 4.77 10.89 -13.65
CA VAL A 268 4.55 11.93 -14.66
C VAL A 268 5.35 13.18 -14.30
N HIS A 269 6.19 13.60 -15.24
CA HIS A 269 7.03 14.78 -15.17
C HIS A 269 6.29 15.97 -15.77
N ARG A 270 6.07 17.01 -14.96
CA ARG A 270 5.48 18.27 -15.38
C ARG A 270 6.24 19.42 -14.73
N GLU A 271 6.72 20.37 -15.55
CA GLU A 271 7.36 21.61 -15.08
C GLU A 271 8.50 21.38 -14.06
N GLY A 272 9.33 20.35 -14.28
CA GLY A 272 10.44 19.99 -13.39
C GLY A 272 10.04 19.30 -12.08
N LYS A 273 8.75 18.99 -11.89
CA LYS A 273 8.23 18.18 -10.77
C LYS A 273 7.78 16.80 -11.25
N VAL A 274 7.91 15.83 -10.36
CA VAL A 274 7.44 14.45 -10.56
C VAL A 274 6.15 14.26 -9.78
N TYR A 275 5.15 13.69 -10.42
CA TYR A 275 3.86 13.33 -9.84
C TYR A 275 3.64 11.83 -9.99
N GLU A 276 3.27 11.17 -8.90
CA GLU A 276 3.00 9.73 -8.87
C GLU A 276 1.49 9.51 -9.00
N LEU A 277 1.04 9.00 -10.16
CA LEU A 277 -0.40 8.86 -10.47
C LEU A 277 -0.95 7.45 -10.26
N LEU A 278 -0.06 6.47 -10.09
CA LEU A 278 -0.41 5.08 -9.86
C LEU A 278 0.57 4.45 -8.88
N TYR A 279 0.02 3.62 -8.00
CA TYR A 279 0.76 2.74 -7.11
C TYR A 279 0.29 1.29 -7.28
N GLY A 280 1.23 0.35 -7.24
CA GLY A 280 0.98 -1.08 -7.30
C GLY A 280 1.64 -1.80 -6.14
N GLU A 281 0.87 -2.59 -5.41
CA GLU A 281 1.35 -3.54 -4.38
C GLU A 281 0.98 -4.95 -4.82
N CYS A 282 1.98 -5.82 -4.89
CA CYS A 282 1.86 -7.15 -5.45
C CYS A 282 2.25 -8.21 -4.41
N SER A 283 1.62 -9.38 -4.55
CA SER A 283 2.03 -10.58 -3.87
C SER A 283 2.43 -11.66 -4.87
N ARG A 284 2.91 -12.79 -4.37
CA ARG A 284 3.13 -14.01 -5.16
C ARG A 284 1.80 -14.57 -5.65
N ILE A 285 1.85 -15.38 -6.72
CA ILE A 285 0.70 -16.12 -7.27
C ILE A 285 -0.07 -16.86 -6.16
N PHE A 286 0.66 -17.46 -5.22
CA PHE A 286 0.10 -18.03 -4.00
C PHE A 286 0.34 -17.09 -2.84
N CYS A 287 -0.74 -16.44 -2.39
CA CYS A 287 -0.71 -15.41 -1.37
C CYS A 287 -1.52 -15.86 -0.15
N THR A 288 -1.00 -15.58 1.05
CA THR A 288 -1.75 -15.74 2.29
C THR A 288 -2.80 -14.64 2.44
N PRO A 289 -3.94 -14.90 3.12
CA PRO A 289 -4.92 -13.84 3.41
C PRO A 289 -4.35 -12.64 4.18
N GLN A 290 -3.36 -12.87 5.04
CA GLN A 290 -2.72 -11.79 5.81
C GLN A 290 -1.93 -10.84 4.89
N LYS A 291 -1.12 -11.37 3.97
CA LYS A 291 -0.40 -10.57 2.96
C LYS A 291 -1.36 -9.75 2.09
N GLU A 292 -2.51 -10.32 1.70
CA GLU A 292 -3.55 -9.56 0.98
C GLU A 292 -4.08 -8.39 1.82
N LEU A 293 -4.35 -8.59 3.11
CA LEU A 293 -4.81 -7.51 3.98
C LEU A 293 -3.73 -6.43 4.17
N ASP A 294 -2.49 -6.84 4.41
CA ASP A 294 -1.37 -5.93 4.66
C ASP A 294 -1.06 -5.07 3.43
N ASP A 295 -1.01 -5.68 2.24
CA ASP A 295 -0.75 -4.97 0.99
C ASP A 295 -1.91 -4.04 0.62
N LYS A 296 -3.16 -4.43 0.92
CA LYS A 296 -4.31 -3.52 0.76
C LYS A 296 -4.11 -2.25 1.58
N VAL A 297 -3.62 -2.38 2.82
CA VAL A 297 -3.38 -1.24 3.72
C VAL A 297 -2.22 -0.37 3.26
N LYS A 298 -1.11 -0.99 2.85
CA LYS A 298 0.03 -0.27 2.26
C LYS A 298 -0.40 0.54 1.05
N LEU A 299 -1.13 -0.09 0.12
CA LEU A 299 -1.55 0.51 -1.12
C LEU A 299 -2.40 1.76 -0.90
N TRP A 300 -3.48 1.69 -0.11
CA TRP A 300 -4.34 2.86 0.04
C TRP A 300 -3.65 4.02 0.76
N ARG A 301 -2.66 3.75 1.62
CA ARG A 301 -1.83 4.78 2.27
C ARG A 301 -0.96 5.50 1.24
N GLU A 302 -0.28 4.76 0.37
CA GLU A 302 0.55 5.33 -0.70
C GLU A 302 -0.29 6.13 -1.70
N VAL A 303 -1.45 5.59 -2.11
CA VAL A 303 -2.40 6.29 -2.99
C VAL A 303 -2.89 7.60 -2.36
N ASN A 304 -3.19 7.58 -1.05
CA ASN A 304 -3.58 8.79 -0.33
C ASN A 304 -2.45 9.82 -0.28
N ASP A 305 -1.21 9.38 -0.01
CA ASP A 305 -0.03 10.25 0.02
C ASP A 305 0.23 10.88 -1.36
N GLY A 306 0.11 10.11 -2.44
CA GLY A 306 0.19 10.61 -3.81
C GLY A 306 -0.85 11.69 -4.12
N LEU A 307 -2.08 11.55 -3.60
CA LEU A 307 -3.14 12.53 -3.81
C LEU A 307 -2.80 13.86 -3.12
N TYR A 308 -2.27 13.80 -1.90
CA TYR A 308 -1.76 14.99 -1.19
C TYR A 308 -0.57 15.63 -1.92
N TRP A 309 0.38 14.82 -2.40
CA TRP A 309 1.53 15.31 -3.14
C TRP A 309 1.15 16.08 -4.41
N VAL A 310 0.21 15.54 -5.20
CA VAL A 310 -0.32 16.25 -6.37
C VAL A 310 -0.91 17.60 -5.97
N ARG A 311 -1.67 17.65 -4.87
CA ARG A 311 -2.35 18.87 -4.41
C ARG A 311 -1.41 19.95 -3.86
N LYS A 312 -0.30 19.53 -3.24
CA LYS A 312 0.80 20.42 -2.85
C LYS A 312 1.43 21.08 -4.08
N GLY A 313 1.49 20.37 -5.22
CA GLY A 313 2.05 20.88 -6.46
C GLY A 313 1.07 21.68 -7.34
N CYS A 314 -0.16 21.21 -7.51
CA CYS A 314 -1.16 21.77 -8.43
C CYS A 314 -2.58 21.44 -7.97
N LYS A 315 -3.60 22.07 -8.57
CA LYS A 315 -5.01 21.89 -8.17
C LYS A 315 -5.85 21.32 -9.31
N PRO A 316 -5.75 20.01 -9.60
CA PRO A 316 -6.63 19.38 -10.59
C PRO A 316 -8.08 19.38 -10.12
N GLU A 317 -8.99 19.22 -11.07
CA GLU A 317 -10.44 19.26 -10.86
C GLU A 317 -10.89 18.19 -9.86
N LYS A 318 -11.69 18.61 -8.87
CA LYS A 318 -12.20 17.71 -7.82
C LYS A 318 -13.16 16.69 -8.44
N GLU A 319 -13.30 15.53 -7.81
CA GLU A 319 -14.15 14.41 -8.26
C GLU A 319 -13.79 13.80 -9.62
N GLN A 320 -13.03 14.48 -10.48
CA GLN A 320 -12.59 13.99 -11.79
C GLN A 320 -11.16 13.46 -11.76
N PHE A 321 -10.30 14.02 -10.91
CA PHE A 321 -8.94 13.55 -10.73
C PHE A 321 -8.84 12.61 -9.51
N GLY A 322 -8.08 11.53 -9.65
CA GLY A 322 -7.76 10.65 -8.54
C GLY A 322 -6.48 9.87 -8.75
N ILE A 323 -5.92 9.31 -7.68
CA ILE A 323 -4.73 8.46 -7.77
C ILE A 323 -5.15 7.00 -7.85
N VAL A 324 -4.55 6.26 -8.77
CA VAL A 324 -4.88 4.87 -9.03
C VAL A 324 -4.11 3.94 -8.09
N GLY A 325 -4.81 2.98 -7.49
CA GLY A 325 -4.22 1.88 -6.75
C GLY A 325 -4.51 0.54 -7.43
N ILE A 326 -3.47 -0.23 -7.70
CA ILE A 326 -3.55 -1.62 -8.16
C ILE A 326 -3.08 -2.53 -7.04
N GLN A 327 -3.95 -3.42 -6.57
CA GLN A 327 -3.55 -4.51 -5.69
C GLN A 327 -3.54 -5.81 -6.48
N ILE A 328 -2.46 -6.58 -6.36
CA ILE A 328 -2.39 -7.94 -6.90
C ILE A 328 -2.23 -8.91 -5.75
N ALA A 329 -3.30 -9.67 -5.48
CA ALA A 329 -3.36 -10.67 -4.44
C ALA A 329 -3.49 -12.05 -5.08
N GLY A 330 -2.38 -12.78 -5.16
CA GLY A 330 -2.34 -14.02 -5.92
C GLY A 330 -2.56 -13.75 -7.39
N ARG A 331 -3.59 -14.37 -7.97
CA ARG A 331 -4.00 -14.14 -9.37
C ARG A 331 -5.05 -13.04 -9.52
N LYS A 332 -5.52 -12.41 -8.44
CA LYS A 332 -6.56 -11.38 -8.52
C LYS A 332 -5.94 -9.99 -8.60
N LEU A 333 -6.34 -9.24 -9.61
CA LEU A 333 -6.08 -7.81 -9.74
C LEU A 333 -7.29 -7.03 -9.26
N HIS A 334 -7.09 -6.13 -8.31
CA HIS A 334 -8.09 -5.17 -7.84
C HIS A 334 -7.67 -3.77 -8.23
N LEU A 335 -8.52 -3.10 -9.03
CA LEU A 335 -8.34 -1.73 -9.46
C LEU A 335 -9.19 -0.80 -8.60
N SER A 336 -8.57 0.21 -8.01
CA SER A 336 -9.23 1.22 -7.20
C SER A 336 -8.69 2.61 -7.50
N VAL A 337 -9.45 3.63 -7.12
CA VAL A 337 -9.03 5.04 -7.22
C VAL A 337 -9.40 5.76 -5.93
N ILE A 338 -8.51 6.63 -5.45
CA ILE A 338 -8.85 7.61 -4.40
C ILE A 338 -8.95 8.98 -5.05
N THR A 339 -10.10 9.61 -4.89
CA THR A 339 -10.38 10.97 -5.36
C THR A 339 -10.63 11.89 -4.18
N ARG A 340 -10.58 13.20 -4.45
CA ARG A 340 -11.01 14.23 -3.50
C ARG A 340 -12.37 14.76 -3.92
N GLY A 341 -13.37 14.57 -3.08
CA GLY A 341 -14.72 15.10 -3.25
C GLY A 341 -14.77 16.62 -3.14
N VAL A 342 -15.90 17.20 -3.53
CA VAL A 342 -16.14 18.66 -3.42
C VAL A 342 -15.88 19.20 -2.00
N ASP A 343 -16.15 18.39 -0.98
CA ASP A 343 -16.08 18.73 0.45
C ASP A 343 -14.68 18.59 1.07
N GLU A 344 -13.63 18.43 0.26
CA GLU A 344 -12.26 18.17 0.74
C GLU A 344 -12.12 16.84 1.50
N ILE A 345 -13.05 15.91 1.23
CA ILE A 345 -13.08 14.55 1.79
C ILE A 345 -12.54 13.59 0.74
N HIS A 346 -11.69 12.66 1.16
CA HIS A 346 -11.13 11.65 0.27
C HIS A 346 -12.09 10.47 0.20
N CYS A 347 -12.37 10.02 -1.03
CA CYS A 347 -13.25 8.89 -1.28
C CYS A 347 -12.49 7.82 -2.05
N ARG A 348 -12.56 6.58 -1.58
CA ARG A 348 -12.04 5.42 -2.29
C ARG A 348 -13.17 4.73 -3.03
N TYR A 349 -12.93 4.44 -4.30
CA TYR A 349 -13.82 3.68 -5.16
C TYR A 349 -13.14 2.40 -5.63
N ASN A 350 -13.81 1.26 -5.46
CA ASN A 350 -13.39 -0.03 -5.99
C ASN A 350 -14.01 -0.17 -7.39
N LEU A 351 -13.18 -0.11 -8.42
CA LEU A 351 -13.64 0.04 -9.80
C LEU A 351 -13.91 -1.32 -10.45
N HIS A 352 -12.88 -2.16 -10.50
CA HIS A 352 -12.96 -3.49 -11.12
C HIS A 352 -12.09 -4.49 -10.39
N SER A 353 -12.42 -5.76 -10.57
CA SER A 353 -11.59 -6.87 -10.16
C SER A 353 -11.61 -7.94 -11.25
N ALA A 354 -10.45 -8.48 -11.56
CA ALA A 354 -10.30 -9.50 -12.59
C ALA A 354 -9.18 -10.46 -12.22
N GLU A 355 -9.27 -11.69 -12.73
CA GLU A 355 -8.18 -12.64 -12.62
C GLU A 355 -7.14 -12.39 -13.71
N ILE A 356 -5.87 -12.44 -13.33
CA ILE A 356 -4.73 -12.29 -14.23
C ILE A 356 -4.55 -13.61 -15.01
N PRO A 357 -4.53 -13.57 -16.35
CA PRO A 357 -4.46 -14.75 -17.21
C PRO A 357 -3.04 -15.33 -17.25
N VAL A 358 -2.53 -15.86 -16.14
CA VAL A 358 -1.23 -16.56 -16.12
C VAL A 358 -1.29 -17.87 -16.92
N ASN A 359 -2.48 -18.46 -17.02
CA ASN A 359 -2.79 -19.63 -17.84
C ASN A 359 -3.97 -19.30 -18.77
N PRO A 360 -4.16 -20.07 -19.86
CA PRO A 360 -5.37 -19.97 -20.68
C PRO A 360 -6.64 -20.03 -19.82
N MET A 361 -7.57 -19.13 -20.10
CA MET A 361 -8.83 -18.98 -19.35
C MET A 361 -10.00 -18.72 -20.30
N GLY A 362 -11.23 -18.76 -19.80
CA GLY A 362 -12.42 -18.55 -20.61
C GLY A 362 -12.53 -17.13 -21.17
N ASP A 363 -13.21 -16.99 -22.31
CA ASP A 363 -13.38 -15.72 -23.03
C ASP A 363 -13.98 -14.62 -22.15
N TYR A 364 -14.93 -14.98 -21.28
CA TYR A 364 -15.57 -14.05 -20.36
C TYR A 364 -14.55 -13.43 -19.38
N ASP A 365 -13.73 -14.25 -18.74
CA ASP A 365 -12.76 -13.79 -17.75
C ASP A 365 -11.62 -13.02 -18.41
N LEU A 366 -11.14 -13.47 -19.57
CA LEU A 366 -10.14 -12.74 -20.36
C LEU A 366 -10.68 -11.37 -20.79
N THR A 367 -11.94 -11.30 -21.23
CA THR A 367 -12.59 -10.04 -21.59
C THR A 367 -12.72 -9.12 -20.38
N ASN A 368 -13.08 -9.64 -19.22
CA ASN A 368 -13.17 -8.87 -17.98
C ASN A 368 -11.80 -8.32 -17.55
N PHE A 369 -10.75 -9.14 -17.69
CA PHE A 369 -9.37 -8.72 -17.43
C PHE A 369 -8.92 -7.59 -18.38
N ILE A 370 -9.15 -7.74 -19.68
CA ILE A 370 -8.84 -6.70 -20.67
C ILE A 370 -9.61 -5.42 -20.36
N LYS A 371 -10.92 -5.50 -20.10
CA LYS A 371 -11.74 -4.34 -19.72
C LYS A 371 -11.15 -3.62 -18.50
N THR A 372 -10.71 -4.36 -17.49
CA THR A 372 -10.08 -3.79 -16.29
C THR A 372 -8.82 -2.99 -16.63
N LEU A 373 -7.96 -3.50 -17.51
CA LEU A 373 -6.77 -2.79 -17.98
C LEU A 373 -7.10 -1.56 -18.84
N LEU A 374 -8.11 -1.66 -19.71
CA LEU A 374 -8.55 -0.52 -20.52
C LEU A 374 -9.13 0.61 -19.65
N THR A 375 -9.89 0.26 -18.59
CA THR A 375 -10.35 1.23 -17.59
C THR A 375 -9.17 1.92 -16.90
N LEU A 376 -8.17 1.15 -16.47
CA LEU A 376 -6.92 1.70 -15.91
C LEU A 376 -6.29 2.72 -16.87
N ARG A 377 -6.12 2.35 -18.15
CA ARG A 377 -5.55 3.25 -19.15
C ARG A 377 -6.35 4.54 -19.29
N ASN A 378 -7.67 4.45 -19.37
CA ASN A 378 -8.56 5.61 -19.52
C ASN A 378 -8.38 6.60 -18.36
N ILE A 379 -8.37 6.09 -17.13
CA ILE A 379 -8.17 6.90 -15.93
C ILE A 379 -6.82 7.60 -15.97
N ILE A 380 -5.75 6.90 -16.34
CA ILE A 380 -4.42 7.51 -16.46
C ILE A 380 -4.39 8.60 -17.53
N ILE A 381 -5.03 8.39 -18.69
CA ILE A 381 -5.14 9.42 -19.75
C ILE A 381 -5.86 10.66 -19.24
N ILE A 382 -7.01 10.49 -18.59
CA ILE A 382 -7.80 11.59 -18.03
C ILE A 382 -7.00 12.31 -16.94
N ASN A 383 -6.41 11.57 -16.01
CA ASN A 383 -5.60 12.13 -14.93
C ASN A 383 -4.41 12.92 -15.45
N MET A 384 -3.69 12.40 -16.46
CA MET A 384 -2.61 13.14 -17.11
C MET A 384 -3.14 14.44 -17.70
N SER A 385 -4.23 14.38 -18.47
CA SER A 385 -4.85 15.58 -19.04
C SER A 385 -5.21 16.61 -17.95
N LEU A 386 -5.93 16.20 -16.91
CA LEU A 386 -6.30 17.05 -15.79
C LEU A 386 -5.07 17.62 -15.07
N LEU A 387 -4.01 16.82 -14.89
CA LEU A 387 -2.76 17.24 -14.27
C LEU A 387 -2.04 18.31 -15.11
N PHE A 388 -1.94 18.14 -16.42
CA PHE A 388 -1.27 19.08 -17.31
C PHE A 388 -2.03 20.40 -17.48
N HIS A 389 -3.36 20.39 -17.32
CA HIS A 389 -4.20 21.59 -17.38
C HIS A 389 -4.47 22.20 -15.99
N ALA A 390 -4.04 21.56 -14.91
CA ALA A 390 -4.28 22.05 -13.55
C ALA A 390 -3.44 23.30 -13.25
N PRO A 391 -4.02 24.33 -12.61
CA PRO A 391 -3.25 25.47 -12.14
C PRO A 391 -2.24 25.06 -11.07
N THR A 392 -1.03 25.61 -11.17
CA THR A 392 0.04 25.40 -10.20
C THR A 392 -0.35 25.99 -8.84
N SER A 393 -0.04 25.29 -7.75
CA SER A 393 -0.36 25.78 -6.40
C SER A 393 0.62 26.90 -6.02
N ILE A 394 0.11 28.13 -5.84
CA ILE A 394 0.89 29.31 -5.43
C ILE A 394 1.00 29.41 -3.89
N SER A 395 0.14 28.71 -3.15
CA SER A 395 0.06 28.85 -1.69
C SER A 395 0.95 27.87 -0.93
N HIS A 396 1.81 28.38 -0.04
CA HIS A 396 2.59 27.60 0.95
C HIS A 396 1.75 26.97 2.09
N ARG A 397 0.41 26.93 1.98
CA ARG A 397 -0.41 26.26 3.01
C ARG A 397 -0.04 24.77 3.00
N GLN A 398 0.44 24.25 4.13
CA GLN A 398 0.71 22.83 4.33
C GLN A 398 -0.57 22.02 4.13
N GLU A 399 -0.72 21.40 2.95
CA GLU A 399 -1.63 20.27 2.80
C GLU A 399 -0.92 19.04 3.34
N ASP A 400 -1.09 18.78 4.64
CA ASP A 400 -0.53 17.59 5.28
C ASP A 400 -1.45 16.39 5.07
N SER A 401 -0.83 15.25 4.74
CA SER A 401 -1.55 13.99 4.55
C SER A 401 -2.31 13.59 5.82
N SER A 402 -3.57 13.20 5.67
CA SER A 402 -4.35 12.57 6.76
C SER A 402 -3.86 11.16 7.08
N THR A 403 -3.01 10.57 6.22
CA THR A 403 -2.23 9.40 6.57
C THR A 403 -1.31 9.81 7.71
N VAL A 404 -1.59 9.35 8.93
CA VAL A 404 -0.83 9.74 10.12
C VAL A 404 0.67 9.60 9.87
N SER A 405 1.39 10.72 9.95
CA SER A 405 2.84 10.72 10.05
C SER A 405 3.21 9.99 11.34
N SER A 406 4.24 9.16 11.31
CA SER A 406 4.85 8.74 12.58
C SER A 406 5.15 10.03 13.36
N PRO A 407 4.79 10.14 14.66
CA PRO A 407 5.17 11.30 15.43
C PRO A 407 6.66 11.53 15.24
N LEU A 408 7.03 12.78 14.90
CA LEU A 408 8.37 13.26 15.20
C LEU A 408 8.49 13.13 16.72
N HIS A 409 9.51 12.41 17.18
CA HIS A 409 9.79 12.38 18.60
C HIS A 409 9.97 13.83 19.06
N ASP A 410 9.17 14.24 20.04
CA ASP A 410 9.60 15.25 21.00
C ASP A 410 10.87 14.68 21.66
N ASN A 411 11.91 15.51 21.70
CA ASN A 411 13.24 15.20 22.22
C ASN A 411 13.22 14.58 23.62
#